data_AF-X1B9U7-F1
#
_entry.id   AF-X1B9U7-F1
#
_cell.length_a   1.000
_cell.length_b   1.000
_cell.length_c   1.000
_cell.angle_alpha   90.00
_cell.angle_beta   90.00
_cell.angle_gamma   90.00
#
_symmetry.space_group_name_H-M   'P 1'
#
loop_
_entity.id
_entity.type
_entity.pdbx_description
1 polymer ?
#
loop_
_entity_poly.entity_id
_entity_poly.type
_entity_poly.pdbx_seq_one_letter_code
_entity_poly.pdbx_strand_id
1 'polypeptide(L)'
;YGLNALSNRSYKVILRRTGKDELLTVEDESYVFRDLHPGAVYLYEAESYVVEDLDLEEKIVRILRADVEFYTQSLKHTEITPLDKQAQGKTGPNKDIEKFYGRVKVEHEYYSYKVIDTISQEIISRHPLENIPIIEFETQAVWFTIPFELQKELELEGFDLGGTIHAIEHAMIAMAPALAQISRWDLGGVSIDFDTVKQQPIIYIYDAYRGGIGISEQLYFNLFELLNLSFKLIESCSCKSSNGCPVCIMSPKCGNNNDPLDKEGALFLLNKLLDAK
;
A
#
# COMPACT_ATOMS: atom_id res chain seq x y z
N TYR A 1 -10.66 4.89 20.70
CA TYR A 1 -10.20 4.98 19.30
C TYR A 1 -8.94 4.17 19.18
N GLY A 2 -8.89 3.19 18.27
CA GLY A 2 -7.63 2.55 17.92
C GLY A 2 -6.71 3.61 17.30
N LEU A 3 -5.43 3.62 17.68
CA LEU A 3 -4.48 4.62 17.19
C LEU A 3 -4.34 4.61 15.66
N ASN A 4 -4.68 3.50 15.01
CA ASN A 4 -4.49 3.26 13.57
C ASN A 4 -5.80 3.33 12.76
N ALA A 5 -6.88 3.88 13.34
CA ALA A 5 -8.17 3.96 12.69
C ALA A 5 -8.13 4.97 11.53
N LEU A 6 -8.46 4.52 10.32
CA LEU A 6 -8.60 5.40 9.16
C LEU A 6 -10.01 5.97 9.08
N SER A 7 -10.99 5.36 9.74
CA SER A 7 -12.34 5.89 9.87
C SER A 7 -12.64 6.33 11.31
N ASN A 8 -13.66 7.18 11.45
CA ASN A 8 -14.25 7.49 12.77
C ASN A 8 -15.42 6.56 13.10
N ARG A 9 -15.69 5.57 12.25
CA ARG A 9 -16.80 4.62 12.37
C ARG A 9 -16.24 3.23 12.71
N SER A 10 -17.02 2.47 13.47
CA SER A 10 -16.67 1.13 13.89
C SER A 10 -17.86 0.18 13.74
N TYR A 11 -17.58 -1.09 13.54
CA TYR A 11 -18.56 -2.16 13.39
C TYR A 11 -18.41 -3.16 14.53
N LYS A 12 -19.53 -3.70 14.99
CA LYS A 12 -19.55 -4.81 15.95
C LYS A 12 -19.34 -6.12 15.19
N VAL A 13 -18.39 -6.94 15.64
CA VAL A 13 -18.18 -8.28 15.10
C VAL A 13 -18.90 -9.28 15.99
N ILE A 14 -19.91 -9.94 15.43
CA ILE A 14 -20.83 -10.83 16.14
C ILE A 14 -20.59 -12.27 15.68
N LEU A 15 -20.23 -13.13 16.63
CA LEU A 15 -20.17 -14.57 16.44
C LEU A 15 -21.57 -15.17 16.53
N ARG A 16 -22.02 -15.80 15.45
CA ARG A 16 -23.30 -16.52 15.41
C ARG A 16 -23.12 -17.93 16.00
N ARG A 17 -23.75 -18.21 17.14
CA ARG A 17 -23.85 -19.55 17.73
C ARG A 17 -25.30 -20.03 17.70
N THR A 18 -25.51 -21.35 17.73
CA THR A 18 -26.86 -21.94 17.79
C THR A 18 -27.61 -21.43 19.03
N GLY A 19 -28.54 -20.49 18.82
CA GLY A 19 -29.44 -19.95 19.83
C GLY A 19 -29.01 -18.64 20.51
N LYS A 20 -27.81 -18.12 20.26
CA LYS A 20 -27.39 -16.81 20.79
C LYS A 20 -26.27 -16.17 19.97
N ASP A 21 -26.45 -14.91 19.63
CA ASP A 21 -25.41 -14.04 19.06
C ASP A 21 -24.50 -13.50 20.18
N GLU A 22 -23.19 -13.55 19.96
CA GLU A 22 -22.18 -13.12 20.91
C GLU A 22 -21.30 -12.03 20.29
N LEU A 23 -21.15 -10.89 20.99
CA LEU A 23 -20.21 -9.85 20.57
C LEU A 23 -18.78 -10.33 20.82
N LEU A 24 -17.96 -10.41 19.76
CA LEU A 24 -16.57 -10.83 19.84
C LEU A 24 -15.64 -9.62 20.01
N THR A 25 -15.74 -8.65 19.11
CA THR A 25 -14.89 -7.45 19.09
C THR A 25 -15.61 -6.28 18.41
N VAL A 26 -14.97 -5.11 18.41
CA VAL A 26 -15.39 -3.91 17.67
C VAL A 26 -14.22 -3.43 16.85
N GLU A 27 -14.38 -3.40 15.52
CA GLU A 27 -13.33 -3.08 14.57
C GLU A 27 -13.61 -1.77 13.82
N ASP A 28 -12.55 -1.10 13.37
CA ASP A 28 -12.64 0.11 12.54
C ASP A 28 -13.24 -0.21 11.15
N GLU A 29 -14.03 0.71 10.60
CA GLU A 29 -14.67 0.56 9.28
C GLU A 29 -13.66 0.24 8.17
N SER A 30 -12.46 0.83 8.18
CA SER A 30 -11.45 0.53 7.14
C SER A 30 -10.88 -0.88 7.27
N TYR A 31 -10.75 -1.38 8.51
CA TYR A 31 -10.38 -2.77 8.75
C TYR A 31 -11.50 -3.70 8.31
N VAL A 32 -12.75 -3.33 8.58
CA VAL A 32 -13.92 -4.13 8.24
C VAL A 32 -14.04 -4.31 6.73
N PHE A 33 -13.93 -3.24 5.95
CA PHE A 33 -14.05 -3.32 4.50
C PHE A 33 -12.86 -4.06 3.86
N ARG A 34 -11.69 -4.06 4.50
CA ARG A 34 -10.50 -4.75 4.02
C ARG A 34 -10.49 -6.24 4.36
N ASP A 35 -10.75 -6.59 5.62
CA ASP A 35 -10.48 -7.93 6.17
C ASP A 35 -11.74 -8.61 6.75
N LEU A 36 -12.87 -7.90 6.84
CA LEU A 36 -14.15 -8.44 7.34
C LEU A 36 -15.32 -8.21 6.36
N HIS A 37 -15.03 -8.16 5.06
CA HIS A 37 -16.07 -8.18 4.03
C HIS A 37 -16.72 -9.57 3.93
N PRO A 38 -17.91 -9.70 3.35
CA PRO A 38 -18.53 -11.02 3.12
C PRO A 38 -17.57 -11.99 2.39
N GLY A 39 -17.46 -13.21 2.90
CA GLY A 39 -16.56 -14.24 2.38
C GLY A 39 -15.10 -14.15 2.85
N ALA A 40 -14.73 -13.14 3.65
CA ALA A 40 -13.40 -13.05 4.24
C ALA A 40 -13.15 -14.13 5.30
N VAL A 41 -11.90 -14.58 5.40
CA VAL A 41 -11.40 -15.38 6.52
C VAL A 41 -10.80 -14.45 7.56
N TYR A 42 -11.38 -14.47 8.76
CA TYR A 42 -10.94 -13.69 9.91
C TYR A 42 -10.25 -14.59 10.93
N LEU A 43 -9.00 -14.27 11.24
CA LEU A 43 -8.24 -14.93 12.30
C LEU A 43 -8.30 -14.10 13.58
N TYR A 44 -8.89 -14.64 14.64
CA TYR A 44 -9.01 -13.97 15.93
C TYR A 44 -8.64 -14.93 17.06
N GLU A 45 -7.69 -14.54 17.91
CA GLU A 45 -7.19 -15.35 19.03
C GLU A 45 -6.83 -16.80 18.65
N ALA A 46 -6.16 -16.97 17.50
CA ALA A 46 -5.76 -18.25 16.92
C ALA A 46 -6.92 -19.17 16.49
N GLU A 47 -8.15 -18.64 16.41
CA GLU A 47 -9.29 -19.32 15.79
C GLU A 47 -9.68 -18.67 14.47
N SER A 48 -10.07 -19.50 13.50
CA SER A 48 -10.50 -19.06 12.18
C SER A 48 -12.03 -18.93 12.10
N TYR A 49 -12.45 -17.86 11.44
CA TYR A 49 -13.85 -17.53 11.20
C TYR A 49 -14.03 -17.15 9.74
N VAL A 50 -15.23 -17.40 9.19
CA VAL A 50 -15.64 -16.88 7.89
C VAL A 50 -16.71 -15.82 8.12
N VAL A 51 -16.56 -14.68 7.43
CA VAL A 51 -17.57 -13.63 7.43
C VAL A 51 -18.73 -14.04 6.55
N GLU A 52 -19.91 -14.15 7.14
CA GLU A 52 -21.14 -14.51 6.44
C GLU A 52 -21.81 -13.29 5.83
N ASP A 53 -21.83 -12.18 6.55
CA ASP A 53 -22.60 -10.99 6.21
C ASP A 53 -22.01 -9.71 6.83
N LEU A 54 -22.16 -8.60 6.12
CA LEU A 54 -21.77 -7.25 6.54
C LEU A 54 -22.97 -6.31 6.38
N ASP A 55 -23.52 -5.92 7.52
CA ASP A 55 -24.64 -4.98 7.61
C ASP A 55 -24.10 -3.56 7.79
N LEU A 56 -24.14 -2.77 6.70
CA LEU A 56 -23.64 -1.39 6.67
C LEU A 56 -24.52 -0.42 7.45
N GLU A 57 -25.83 -0.69 7.57
CA GLU A 57 -26.79 0.18 8.26
C GLU A 57 -26.67 0.00 9.78
N GLU A 58 -26.75 -1.26 10.24
CA GLU A 58 -26.65 -1.60 11.67
C GLU A 58 -25.19 -1.63 12.17
N LYS A 59 -24.22 -1.58 11.25
CA LYS A 59 -22.78 -1.67 11.50
C LYS A 59 -22.39 -2.95 12.23
N ILE A 60 -22.82 -4.08 11.66
CA ILE A 60 -22.61 -5.40 12.23
C ILE A 60 -21.94 -6.30 11.18
N VAL A 61 -20.83 -6.93 11.57
CA VAL A 61 -20.23 -8.05 10.84
C VAL A 61 -20.68 -9.33 11.53
N ARG A 62 -21.22 -10.28 10.77
CA ARG A 62 -21.61 -11.60 11.30
C ARG A 62 -20.60 -12.65 10.85
N ILE A 63 -20.04 -13.35 11.82
CA ILE A 63 -19.00 -14.37 11.57
C ILE A 63 -19.44 -15.74 12.08
N LEU A 64 -18.91 -16.77 11.42
CA LEU A 64 -19.10 -18.17 11.76
C LEU A 64 -17.73 -18.82 11.96
N ARG A 65 -17.57 -19.60 13.03
CA ARG A 65 -16.34 -20.39 13.24
C ARG A 65 -16.20 -21.39 12.10
N ALA A 66 -15.01 -21.45 11.50
CA ALA A 66 -14.70 -22.37 10.42
C ALA A 66 -13.26 -22.84 10.52
N ASP A 67 -13.03 -24.14 10.31
CA ASP A 67 -11.69 -24.69 10.17
C ASP A 67 -11.34 -24.72 8.68
N VAL A 68 -10.46 -23.80 8.25
CA VAL A 68 -10.12 -23.57 6.85
C VAL A 68 -8.61 -23.54 6.67
N GLU A 69 -8.14 -24.14 5.58
CA GLU A 69 -6.72 -24.19 5.22
C GLU A 69 -6.33 -23.07 4.22
N PHE A 70 -7.15 -22.04 4.09
CA PHE A 70 -6.91 -20.89 3.21
C PHE A 70 -7.11 -19.57 3.96
N TYR A 71 -6.53 -18.50 3.43
CA TYR A 71 -6.77 -17.14 3.88
C TYR A 71 -7.26 -16.25 2.73
N THR A 72 -7.83 -15.10 3.07
CA THR A 72 -8.31 -14.14 2.08
C THR A 72 -7.45 -12.89 2.04
N GLN A 73 -7.31 -12.29 0.86
CA GLN A 73 -6.62 -11.02 0.69
C GLN A 73 -7.40 -10.12 -0.27
N SER A 74 -7.82 -8.96 0.23
CA SER A 74 -8.49 -7.94 -0.57
C SER A 74 -7.55 -7.23 -1.54
N LEU A 75 -8.09 -6.92 -2.71
CA LEU A 75 -7.51 -6.10 -3.75
C LEU A 75 -8.20 -4.74 -3.75
N LYS A 76 -7.45 -3.69 -4.05
CA LYS A 76 -7.98 -2.34 -4.03
C LYS A 76 -7.32 -1.43 -5.05
N HIS A 77 -8.08 -0.47 -5.52
CA HIS A 77 -7.54 0.74 -6.14
C HIS A 77 -7.34 1.80 -5.07
N THR A 78 -6.26 2.57 -5.19
CA THR A 78 -5.97 3.69 -4.31
C THR A 78 -5.82 4.93 -5.15
N GLU A 79 -6.74 5.87 -4.95
CA GLU A 79 -6.62 7.21 -5.52
C GLU A 79 -6.02 8.15 -4.47
N ILE A 80 -5.17 9.06 -4.93
CA ILE A 80 -4.52 10.06 -4.08
C ILE A 80 -4.60 11.43 -4.75
N THR A 81 -5.09 12.41 -4.01
CA THR A 81 -5.25 13.79 -4.51
C THR A 81 -4.51 14.76 -3.59
N PRO A 82 -3.51 15.51 -4.06
CA PRO A 82 -2.90 16.59 -3.30
C PRO A 82 -3.91 17.70 -2.97
N LEU A 83 -4.01 18.06 -1.69
CA LEU A 83 -4.89 19.13 -1.21
C LEU A 83 -4.14 20.44 -1.04
N ASP A 84 -2.95 20.37 -0.42
CA ASP A 84 -2.05 21.52 -0.29
C ASP A 84 -0.59 21.09 -0.34
N LYS A 85 0.29 22.07 -0.53
CA LYS A 85 1.75 21.91 -0.50
C LYS A 85 2.28 22.75 0.65
N GLN A 86 2.81 22.08 1.66
CA GLN A 86 3.40 22.71 2.84
C GLN A 86 4.90 22.96 2.64
N ALA A 87 5.57 22.08 1.88
CA ALA A 87 6.95 22.28 1.45
C ALA A 87 7.16 21.80 0.02
N GLN A 88 8.10 22.44 -0.68
CA GLN A 88 8.53 22.09 -2.02
C GLN A 88 10.04 22.32 -2.12
N GLY A 89 10.73 21.43 -2.82
CA GLY A 89 12.17 21.55 -3.01
C GLY A 89 12.66 20.68 -4.16
N LYS A 90 13.97 20.62 -4.29
CA LYS A 90 14.66 19.73 -5.23
C LYS A 90 15.70 18.91 -4.49
N THR A 91 15.95 17.70 -4.98
CA THR A 91 16.94 16.78 -4.43
C THR A 91 17.67 16.05 -5.57
N GLY A 92 18.63 15.18 -5.23
CA GLY A 92 19.45 14.49 -6.22
C GLY A 92 20.76 15.23 -6.52
N PRO A 93 21.74 14.56 -7.16
CA PRO A 93 23.06 15.14 -7.46
C PRO A 93 22.97 16.42 -8.30
N ASN A 94 22.02 16.45 -9.25
CA ASN A 94 21.82 17.56 -10.17
C ASN A 94 20.67 18.50 -9.76
N LYS A 95 20.03 18.27 -8.61
CA LYS A 95 18.82 18.99 -8.17
C LYS A 95 17.72 19.01 -9.24
N ASP A 96 17.48 17.87 -9.88
CA ASP A 96 16.50 17.63 -10.93
C ASP A 96 15.26 16.88 -10.42
N ILE A 97 15.35 16.21 -9.28
CA ILE A 97 14.21 15.54 -8.64
C ILE A 97 13.39 16.57 -7.87
N GLU A 98 12.22 16.94 -8.41
CA GLU A 98 11.28 17.82 -7.72
C GLU A 98 10.53 17.03 -6.65
N LYS A 99 10.56 17.52 -5.40
CA LYS A 99 9.90 16.87 -4.25
C LYS A 99 8.97 17.82 -3.52
N PHE A 100 7.94 17.26 -2.92
CA PHE A 100 6.87 17.96 -2.24
C PHE A 100 6.50 17.27 -0.94
N TYR A 101 5.95 18.05 -0.03
CA TYR A 101 5.32 17.58 1.18
C TYR A 101 4.07 18.41 1.45
N GLY A 102 3.00 17.78 1.92
CA GLY A 102 1.75 18.46 2.25
C GLY A 102 0.60 17.50 2.49
N ARG A 103 -0.60 18.06 2.59
CA ARG A 103 -1.82 17.25 2.81
C ARG A 103 -2.31 16.63 1.51
N VAL A 104 -2.79 15.39 1.64
CA VAL A 104 -3.41 14.62 0.56
C VAL A 104 -4.72 14.02 1.04
N LYS A 105 -5.63 13.78 0.11
CA LYS A 105 -6.82 12.94 0.28
C LYS A 105 -6.51 11.57 -0.32
N VAL A 106 -6.81 10.50 0.42
CA VAL A 106 -6.61 9.12 -0.02
C VAL A 106 -7.95 8.39 -0.02
N GLU A 107 -8.23 7.71 -1.11
CA GLU A 107 -9.46 6.93 -1.33
C GLU A 107 -9.09 5.48 -1.63
N HIS A 108 -9.64 4.52 -0.85
CA HIS A 108 -9.47 3.09 -1.09
C HIS A 108 -10.78 2.48 -1.56
N GLU A 109 -10.78 1.93 -2.77
CA GLU A 109 -11.88 1.17 -3.35
C GLU A 109 -11.52 -0.31 -3.38
N TYR A 110 -12.19 -1.10 -2.53
CA TYR A 110 -12.02 -2.55 -2.48
C TYR A 110 -12.94 -3.23 -3.48
N TYR A 111 -12.39 -3.78 -4.56
CA TYR A 111 -13.16 -4.28 -5.71
C TYR A 111 -13.20 -5.81 -5.82
N SER A 112 -12.29 -6.52 -5.18
CA SER A 112 -12.20 -7.98 -5.22
C SER A 112 -11.38 -8.51 -4.05
N TYR A 113 -11.52 -9.79 -3.73
CA TYR A 113 -10.58 -10.50 -2.86
C TYR A 113 -10.16 -11.83 -3.48
N LYS A 114 -8.97 -12.28 -3.08
CA LYS A 114 -8.40 -13.58 -3.45
C LYS A 114 -8.61 -14.56 -2.30
N VAL A 115 -8.84 -15.82 -2.64
CA VAL A 115 -8.70 -16.96 -1.73
C VAL A 115 -7.36 -17.61 -2.01
N ILE A 116 -6.51 -17.74 -1.00
CA ILE A 116 -5.13 -18.20 -1.14
C ILE A 116 -4.92 -19.40 -0.21
N ASP A 117 -4.39 -20.49 -0.77
CA ASP A 117 -4.03 -21.66 0.03
C ASP A 117 -2.91 -21.32 1.03
N THR A 118 -3.08 -21.72 2.28
CA THR A 118 -2.14 -21.33 3.35
C THR A 118 -0.77 -22.00 3.16
N ILE A 119 -0.73 -23.20 2.60
CA ILE A 119 0.50 -23.99 2.46
C ILE A 119 1.18 -23.69 1.13
N SER A 120 0.46 -23.87 0.01
CA SER A 120 1.03 -23.72 -1.32
C SER A 120 1.20 -22.26 -1.73
N GLN A 121 0.50 -21.33 -1.07
CA GLN A 121 0.42 -19.91 -1.43
C GLN A 121 -0.16 -19.67 -2.83
N GLU A 122 -0.82 -20.68 -3.42
CA GLU A 122 -1.49 -20.54 -4.71
C GLU A 122 -2.84 -19.83 -4.56
N ILE A 123 -3.18 -19.00 -5.55
CA ILE A 123 -4.48 -18.35 -5.62
C ILE A 123 -5.51 -19.39 -6.08
N ILE A 124 -6.40 -19.80 -5.18
CA ILE A 124 -7.46 -20.78 -5.44
C ILE A 124 -8.57 -20.15 -6.29
N SER A 125 -9.01 -18.95 -5.91
CA SER A 125 -10.10 -18.24 -6.58
C SER A 125 -10.03 -16.74 -6.36
N ARG A 126 -10.80 -16.00 -7.16
CA ARG A 126 -11.06 -14.56 -6.99
C ARG A 126 -12.55 -14.32 -6.98
N HIS A 127 -12.99 -13.43 -6.11
CA HIS A 127 -14.39 -13.06 -5.96
C HIS A 127 -14.52 -11.53 -6.00
N PRO A 128 -15.52 -10.98 -6.70
CA PRO A 128 -15.78 -9.54 -6.67
C PRO A 128 -16.27 -9.11 -5.30
N LEU A 129 -15.95 -7.89 -4.91
CA LEU A 129 -16.54 -7.22 -3.77
C LEU A 129 -17.54 -6.19 -4.30
N GLU A 130 -18.81 -6.53 -4.16
CA GLU A 130 -19.91 -5.65 -4.55
C GLU A 130 -20.39 -4.87 -3.32
N ASN A 131 -20.76 -3.60 -3.51
CA ASN A 131 -21.37 -2.77 -2.48
C ASN A 131 -20.51 -2.48 -1.24
N ILE A 132 -19.18 -2.56 -1.35
CA ILE A 132 -18.27 -2.07 -0.31
C ILE A 132 -18.03 -0.56 -0.52
N PRO A 133 -18.37 0.32 0.45
CA PRO A 133 -18.14 1.75 0.30
C PRO A 133 -16.65 2.11 0.24
N ILE A 134 -16.33 3.19 -0.47
CA ILE A 134 -14.98 3.76 -0.53
C ILE A 134 -14.58 4.28 0.86
N ILE A 135 -13.38 3.94 1.32
CA ILE A 135 -12.77 4.56 2.50
C ILE A 135 -12.03 5.81 2.06
N GLU A 136 -12.43 6.96 2.59
CA GLU A 136 -11.78 8.25 2.36
C GLU A 136 -11.19 8.83 3.65
N PHE A 137 -9.94 9.29 3.59
CA PHE A 137 -9.29 10.01 4.68
C PHE A 137 -8.27 11.03 4.17
N GLU A 138 -8.11 12.12 4.92
CA GLU A 138 -7.01 13.07 4.71
C GLU A 138 -5.80 12.63 5.54
N THR A 139 -4.61 12.81 5.00
CA THR A 139 -3.34 12.54 5.68
C THR A 139 -2.23 13.44 5.10
N GLN A 140 -0.99 13.23 5.54
CA GLN A 140 0.20 13.88 5.01
C GLN A 140 0.98 12.91 4.13
N ALA A 141 1.62 13.46 3.09
CA ALA A 141 2.44 12.69 2.16
C ALA A 141 3.70 13.44 1.76
N VAL A 142 4.72 12.66 1.39
CA VAL A 142 5.84 13.09 0.57
C VAL A 142 5.65 12.53 -0.83
N TRP A 143 5.91 13.33 -1.85
CA TRP A 143 5.92 12.85 -3.22
C TRP A 143 6.97 13.54 -4.06
N PHE A 144 7.41 12.87 -5.12
CA PHE A 144 8.41 13.40 -6.03
C PHE A 144 8.16 12.94 -7.46
N THR A 145 8.57 13.78 -8.41
CA THR A 145 8.42 13.49 -9.83
C THR A 145 9.64 12.76 -10.37
N ILE A 146 9.42 11.91 -11.36
CA ILE A 146 10.49 11.33 -12.17
C ILE A 146 10.82 12.31 -13.31
N PRO A 147 12.09 12.76 -13.46
CA PRO A 147 12.46 13.64 -14.56
C PRO A 147 12.18 13.01 -15.93
N PHE A 148 11.63 13.79 -16.85
CA PHE A 148 11.21 13.31 -18.19
C PHE A 148 12.33 12.62 -18.97
N GLU A 149 13.56 13.14 -18.92
CA GLU A 149 14.69 12.52 -19.62
C GLU A 149 15.01 11.13 -19.08
N LEU A 150 14.86 10.91 -17.76
CA LEU A 150 15.10 9.60 -17.15
C LEU A 150 13.97 8.62 -17.46
N GLN A 151 12.72 9.09 -17.46
CA GLN A 151 11.58 8.30 -17.94
C GLN A 151 11.83 7.83 -19.38
N LYS A 152 12.21 8.76 -20.27
CA LYS A 152 12.47 8.46 -21.68
C LYS A 152 13.61 7.47 -21.86
N GLU A 153 14.72 7.65 -21.15
CA GLU A 153 15.84 6.69 -21.18
C GLU A 153 15.38 5.30 -20.72
N LEU A 154 14.60 5.22 -19.64
CA LEU A 154 14.08 3.97 -19.11
C LEU A 154 13.20 3.22 -20.13
N GLU A 155 12.26 3.93 -20.76
CA GLU A 155 11.37 3.36 -21.79
C GLU A 155 12.16 2.92 -23.05
N LEU A 156 13.21 3.66 -23.43
CA LEU A 156 14.06 3.31 -24.57
C LEU A 156 14.89 2.04 -24.34
N GLU A 157 15.29 1.77 -23.10
CA GLU A 157 15.93 0.51 -22.70
C GLU A 157 14.93 -0.66 -22.59
N GLY A 158 13.63 -0.39 -22.74
CA GLY A 158 12.57 -1.39 -22.81
C GLY A 158 12.04 -1.85 -21.45
N PHE A 159 12.32 -1.12 -20.37
CA PHE A 159 11.75 -1.38 -19.05
C PHE A 159 10.31 -0.90 -18.94
N ASP A 160 9.53 -1.53 -18.06
CA ASP A 160 8.16 -1.12 -17.77
C ASP A 160 8.15 0.04 -16.77
N LEU A 161 7.70 1.22 -17.20
CA LEU A 161 7.66 2.42 -16.35
C LEU A 161 6.81 2.19 -15.10
N GLY A 162 5.59 1.66 -15.26
CA GLY A 162 4.67 1.43 -14.16
C GLY A 162 5.23 0.47 -13.12
N GLY A 163 5.71 -0.69 -13.56
CA GLY A 163 6.36 -1.69 -12.72
C GLY A 163 7.64 -1.18 -12.06
N THR A 164 8.39 -0.31 -12.74
CA THR A 164 9.58 0.33 -12.20
C THR A 164 9.24 1.24 -11.01
N ILE A 165 8.35 2.21 -11.21
CA ILE A 165 8.05 3.20 -10.16
C ILE A 165 7.31 2.55 -8.98
N HIS A 166 6.51 1.51 -9.24
CA HIS A 166 5.85 0.70 -8.22
C HIS A 166 6.84 -0.12 -7.40
N ALA A 167 7.87 -0.71 -8.04
CA ALA A 167 8.94 -1.41 -7.36
C ALA A 167 9.78 -0.47 -6.47
N ILE A 168 10.05 0.75 -6.94
CA ILE A 168 10.72 1.79 -6.15
C ILE A 168 9.87 2.19 -4.95
N GLU A 169 8.57 2.44 -5.14
CA GLU A 169 7.64 2.74 -4.03
C GLU A 169 7.70 1.66 -2.94
N HIS A 170 7.61 0.39 -3.33
CA HIS A 170 7.69 -0.73 -2.38
C HIS A 170 9.02 -0.75 -1.62
N ALA A 171 10.14 -0.58 -2.31
CA ALA A 171 11.46 -0.55 -1.68
C ALA A 171 11.60 0.65 -0.72
N MET A 172 11.05 1.81 -1.08
CA MET A 172 11.01 2.99 -0.21
C MET A 172 10.22 2.72 1.07
N ILE A 173 9.03 2.12 0.98
CA ILE A 173 8.23 1.76 2.16
C ILE A 173 8.96 0.73 3.03
N ALA A 174 9.62 -0.25 2.40
CA ALA A 174 10.40 -1.27 3.11
C ALA A 174 11.60 -0.68 3.85
N MET A 175 12.24 0.36 3.30
CA MET A 175 13.43 0.99 3.87
C MET A 175 13.15 2.19 4.78
N ALA A 176 11.96 2.78 4.74
CA ALA A 176 11.57 3.90 5.60
C ALA A 176 11.80 3.66 7.12
N PRO A 177 11.58 2.46 7.70
CA PRO A 177 11.92 2.16 9.08
C PRO A 177 13.37 2.46 9.48
N ALA A 178 14.32 2.34 8.56
CA ALA A 178 15.73 2.64 8.82
C ALA A 178 15.99 4.14 9.09
N LEU A 179 15.08 5.02 8.67
CA LEU A 179 15.19 6.46 8.87
C LEU A 179 14.27 6.99 9.95
N ALA A 180 13.05 6.43 10.07
CA ALA A 180 11.99 7.01 10.90
C ALA A 180 11.62 6.19 12.16
N GLN A 181 12.26 5.04 12.42
CA GLN A 181 11.94 4.16 13.58
C GLN A 181 10.45 3.76 13.65
N ILE A 182 9.84 3.58 12.50
CA ILE A 182 8.44 3.21 12.31
C ILE A 182 8.32 1.74 11.92
N SER A 183 7.09 1.23 11.95
CA SER A 183 6.75 0.06 11.16
C SER A 183 6.52 0.46 9.71
N ARG A 184 6.90 -0.38 8.74
CA ARG A 184 6.42 -0.20 7.34
C ARG A 184 4.89 -0.27 7.26
N TRP A 185 4.23 -0.80 8.30
CA TRP A 185 2.78 -0.80 8.39
C TRP A 185 2.18 0.59 8.68
N ASP A 186 3.00 1.56 9.04
CA ASP A 186 2.59 2.95 9.29
C ASP A 186 2.54 3.81 8.03
N LEU A 187 2.90 3.24 6.87
CA LEU A 187 2.92 3.90 5.58
C LEU A 187 2.01 3.20 4.56
N GLY A 188 1.53 4.01 3.62
CA GLY A 188 1.05 3.57 2.31
C GLY A 188 1.80 4.29 1.19
N GLY A 189 1.62 3.83 -0.04
CA GLY A 189 2.18 4.47 -1.22
C GLY A 189 1.25 4.35 -2.42
N VAL A 190 1.51 5.21 -3.40
CA VAL A 190 0.91 5.17 -4.74
C VAL A 190 1.94 5.65 -5.75
N SER A 191 2.17 4.86 -6.79
CA SER A 191 2.95 5.26 -7.95
C SER A 191 2.03 5.51 -9.13
N ILE A 192 2.11 6.71 -9.71
CA ILE A 192 1.32 7.15 -10.87
C ILE A 192 2.28 7.28 -12.04
N ASP A 193 2.06 6.52 -13.11
CA ASP A 193 2.86 6.52 -14.33
C ASP A 193 2.68 7.81 -15.14
N PHE A 194 1.49 8.40 -15.10
CA PHE A 194 1.21 9.68 -15.73
C PHE A 194 0.25 10.54 -14.89
N ASP A 195 0.80 11.51 -14.15
CA ASP A 195 -0.01 12.52 -13.47
C ASP A 195 -0.54 13.55 -14.48
N THR A 196 -1.86 13.76 -14.53
CA THR A 196 -2.50 14.62 -15.55
C THR A 196 -2.20 16.11 -15.38
N VAL A 197 -1.81 16.55 -14.17
CA VAL A 197 -1.54 17.95 -13.85
C VAL A 197 -0.07 18.28 -14.11
N LYS A 198 0.84 17.42 -13.63
CA LYS A 198 2.30 17.56 -13.77
C LYS A 198 2.82 17.02 -15.10
N GLN A 199 2.06 16.15 -15.76
CA GLN A 199 2.45 15.45 -17.00
C GLN A 199 3.76 14.67 -16.82
N GLN A 200 3.93 14.06 -15.65
CA GLN A 200 5.12 13.31 -15.25
C GLN A 200 4.72 12.13 -14.36
N PRO A 201 5.55 11.07 -14.28
CA PRO A 201 5.38 10.02 -13.30
C PRO A 201 5.66 10.55 -11.89
N ILE A 202 4.88 10.11 -10.91
CA ILE A 202 4.97 10.57 -9.51
C ILE A 202 4.90 9.38 -8.57
N ILE A 203 5.76 9.36 -7.56
CA ILE A 203 5.68 8.41 -6.45
C ILE A 203 5.25 9.17 -5.20
N TYR A 204 4.17 8.70 -4.56
CA TYR A 204 3.67 9.18 -3.27
C TYR A 204 3.97 8.15 -2.18
N ILE A 205 4.40 8.64 -1.02
CA ILE A 205 4.45 7.89 0.24
C ILE A 205 3.68 8.72 1.27
N TYR A 206 2.72 8.10 1.96
CA TYR A 206 1.82 8.80 2.88
C TYR A 206 1.69 8.08 4.21
N ASP A 207 1.38 8.85 5.25
CA ASP A 207 1.14 8.31 6.59
C ASP A 207 -0.19 7.53 6.56
N ALA A 208 -0.17 6.25 6.93
CA ALA A 208 -1.35 5.39 6.99
C ALA A 208 -2.20 5.66 8.26
N TYR A 209 -2.39 6.94 8.57
CA TYR A 209 -3.11 7.47 9.71
C TYR A 209 -3.90 8.70 9.28
N ARG A 210 -5.16 8.79 9.70
CA ARG A 210 -5.98 9.99 9.45
C ARG A 210 -5.32 11.21 10.10
N GLY A 211 -5.16 12.28 9.33
CA GLY A 211 -4.52 13.54 9.73
C GLY A 211 -3.00 13.57 9.55
N GLY A 212 -2.35 12.41 9.39
CA GLY A 212 -0.90 12.27 9.40
C GLY A 212 -0.30 12.33 10.81
N ILE A 213 0.88 11.73 10.94
CA ILE A 213 1.63 11.66 12.21
C ILE A 213 3.09 12.15 12.05
N GLY A 214 3.43 12.71 10.89
CA GLY A 214 4.72 13.36 10.62
C GLY A 214 5.79 12.44 10.03
N ILE A 215 5.46 11.19 9.69
CA ILE A 215 6.44 10.26 9.10
C ILE A 215 6.85 10.79 7.72
N SER A 216 5.87 11.13 6.89
CA SER A 216 6.08 11.68 5.55
C SER A 216 6.89 12.98 5.55
N GLU A 217 6.78 13.81 6.60
CA GLU A 217 7.62 15.00 6.76
C GLU A 217 9.09 14.63 6.96
N GLN A 218 9.35 13.67 7.84
CA GLN A 218 10.70 13.17 8.07
C GLN A 218 11.27 12.52 6.79
N LEU A 219 10.46 11.77 6.04
CA LEU A 219 10.88 11.19 4.76
C LEU A 219 11.13 12.28 3.71
N TYR A 220 10.37 13.38 3.69
CA TYR A 220 10.64 14.52 2.82
C TYR A 220 12.05 15.08 3.03
N PHE A 221 12.47 15.29 4.28
CA PHE A 221 13.80 15.80 4.57
C PHE A 221 14.91 14.79 4.21
N ASN A 222 14.64 13.49 4.31
CA ASN A 222 15.60 12.41 4.06
C ASN A 222 15.39 11.68 2.72
N LEU A 223 14.64 12.26 1.77
CA LEU A 223 14.21 11.56 0.55
C LEU A 223 15.38 10.97 -0.25
N PHE A 224 16.49 11.70 -0.38
CA PHE A 224 17.65 11.22 -1.12
C PHE A 224 18.30 10.00 -0.47
N GLU A 225 18.42 10.00 0.87
CA GLU A 225 18.95 8.85 1.61
C GLU A 225 17.99 7.66 1.53
N LEU A 226 16.67 7.91 1.56
CA LEU A 226 15.67 6.86 1.38
C LEU A 226 15.79 6.18 0.00
N LEU A 227 15.98 6.96 -1.07
CA LEU A 227 16.21 6.42 -2.42
C LEU A 227 17.50 5.60 -2.47
N ASN A 228 18.57 6.06 -1.82
CA ASN A 228 19.85 5.34 -1.74
C ASN A 228 19.73 4.01 -0.98
N LEU A 229 19.00 4.00 0.14
CA LEU A 229 18.71 2.77 0.89
C LEU A 229 17.85 1.80 0.07
N SER A 230 16.87 2.33 -0.66
CA SER A 230 16.01 1.54 -1.56
C SER A 230 16.84 0.90 -2.68
N PHE A 231 17.75 1.66 -3.30
CA PHE A 231 18.68 1.13 -4.30
C PHE A 231 19.51 -0.03 -3.75
N LYS A 232 20.16 0.17 -2.60
CA LYS A 232 20.99 -0.86 -1.94
C LYS A 232 20.19 -2.12 -1.59
N LEU A 233 18.93 -1.98 -1.16
CA LEU A 233 18.05 -3.12 -0.90
C LEU A 233 17.83 -3.96 -2.17
N ILE A 234 17.51 -3.30 -3.29
CA ILE A 234 17.22 -4.00 -4.54
C ILE A 234 18.51 -4.61 -5.12
N GLU A 235 19.62 -3.87 -5.08
CA GLU A 235 20.93 -4.27 -5.62
C GLU A 235 21.50 -5.48 -4.87
N SER A 236 21.41 -5.48 -3.54
CA SER A 236 21.94 -6.59 -2.72
C SER A 236 21.13 -7.88 -2.81
N CYS A 237 19.93 -7.84 -3.39
CA CYS A 237 19.06 -8.99 -3.49
C CYS A 237 19.47 -9.93 -4.65
N SER A 238 19.85 -11.17 -4.33
CA SER A 238 20.28 -12.19 -5.30
C SER A 238 19.13 -12.89 -6.04
N CYS A 239 17.88 -12.41 -5.94
CA CYS A 239 16.76 -13.03 -6.65
C CYS A 239 16.91 -12.83 -8.18
N LYS A 240 16.58 -13.87 -8.94
CA LYS A 240 16.67 -13.88 -10.41
C LYS A 240 15.38 -13.48 -11.13
N SER A 241 14.30 -13.26 -10.37
CA SER A 241 13.00 -12.86 -10.90
C SER A 241 13.03 -11.38 -11.31
N SER A 242 12.59 -11.07 -12.54
CA SER A 242 12.40 -9.70 -13.02
C SER A 242 11.36 -8.94 -12.19
N ASN A 243 10.36 -9.65 -11.67
CA ASN A 243 9.30 -9.06 -10.83
C ASN A 243 9.72 -9.03 -9.35
N GLY A 244 10.98 -9.38 -9.06
CA GLY A 244 11.54 -9.40 -7.72
C GLY A 244 11.00 -10.51 -6.83
N CYS A 245 11.14 -10.31 -5.52
CA CYS A 245 10.69 -11.22 -4.47
C CYS A 245 10.27 -10.44 -3.20
N PRO A 246 9.70 -11.13 -2.18
CA PRO A 246 9.31 -10.52 -0.90
C PRO A 246 10.41 -9.83 -0.10
N VAL A 247 11.68 -10.06 -0.45
CA VAL A 247 12.84 -9.45 0.22
C VAL A 247 13.24 -8.12 -0.41
N CYS A 248 12.90 -7.85 -1.68
CA CYS A 248 13.33 -6.64 -2.37
C CYS A 248 12.19 -5.68 -2.73
N ILE A 249 11.31 -6.07 -3.66
CA ILE A 249 10.34 -5.15 -4.28
C ILE A 249 8.89 -5.62 -4.21
N MET A 250 8.59 -6.76 -3.56
CA MET A 250 7.20 -7.16 -3.30
C MET A 250 6.74 -6.69 -1.93
N SER A 251 5.53 -6.14 -1.88
CA SER A 251 4.88 -5.70 -0.65
C SER A 251 3.67 -6.57 -0.33
N PRO A 252 3.51 -7.04 0.92
CA PRO A 252 2.31 -7.76 1.33
C PRO A 252 1.09 -6.83 1.47
N LYS A 253 1.30 -5.50 1.43
CA LYS A 253 0.24 -4.48 1.45
C LYS A 253 -0.23 -4.05 0.06
N CYS A 254 0.43 -4.52 -1.00
CA CYS A 254 0.12 -4.10 -2.35
C CYS A 254 -1.32 -4.46 -2.71
N GLY A 255 -2.15 -3.44 -2.94
CA GLY A 255 -3.55 -3.59 -3.37
C GLY A 255 -3.70 -4.11 -4.80
N ASN A 256 -2.63 -4.00 -5.60
CA ASN A 256 -2.56 -4.39 -7.01
C ASN A 256 -1.84 -5.73 -7.21
N ASN A 257 -1.86 -6.62 -6.22
CA ASN A 257 -1.31 -7.98 -6.35
C ASN A 257 0.20 -8.05 -6.73
N ASN A 258 0.99 -7.02 -6.41
CA ASN A 258 2.40 -6.92 -6.81
C ASN A 258 2.60 -7.03 -8.34
N ASP A 259 1.69 -6.46 -9.12
CA ASP A 259 1.72 -6.48 -10.58
C ASP A 259 1.23 -5.14 -11.16
N PRO A 260 1.95 -4.51 -12.10
CA PRO A 260 3.29 -4.90 -12.58
C PRO A 260 4.39 -4.57 -11.55
N LEU A 261 5.53 -5.24 -11.65
CA LEU A 261 6.78 -4.92 -10.94
C LEU A 261 7.97 -5.17 -11.86
N ASP A 262 8.91 -4.22 -11.92
CA ASP A 262 10.13 -4.32 -12.72
C ASP A 262 11.36 -4.00 -11.87
N LYS A 263 12.09 -5.05 -11.47
CA LYS A 263 13.30 -4.95 -10.64
C LYS A 263 14.45 -4.28 -11.39
N GLU A 264 14.66 -4.65 -12.64
CA GLU A 264 15.81 -4.17 -13.43
C GLU A 264 15.58 -2.72 -13.82
N GLY A 265 14.35 -2.36 -14.19
CA GLY A 265 13.94 -0.97 -14.39
C GLY A 265 14.09 -0.13 -13.12
N ALA A 266 13.74 -0.66 -11.94
CA ALA A 266 13.94 0.02 -10.66
C ALA A 266 15.42 0.28 -10.35
N LEU A 267 16.29 -0.70 -10.59
CA LEU A 267 17.74 -0.54 -10.46
C LEU A 267 18.27 0.52 -11.42
N PHE A 268 17.89 0.44 -12.70
CA PHE A 268 18.29 1.41 -13.71
C PHE A 268 17.89 2.83 -13.33
N LEU A 269 16.62 3.05 -12.98
CA LEU A 269 16.12 4.38 -12.66
C LEU A 269 16.73 4.93 -11.38
N LEU A 270 16.83 4.13 -10.31
CA LEU A 270 17.47 4.56 -9.07
C LEU A 270 18.95 4.88 -9.27
N ASN A 271 19.67 4.07 -10.06
CA ASN A 271 21.07 4.35 -10.39
C ASN A 271 21.24 5.73 -11.04
N LYS A 272 20.35 6.05 -12.00
CA LYS A 272 20.32 7.36 -12.68
C LYS A 272 19.95 8.52 -11.75
N LEU A 273 18.92 8.34 -10.91
CA LEU A 273 18.47 9.35 -9.95
C LEU A 273 19.55 9.68 -8.89
N LEU A 274 20.36 8.70 -8.54
CA LEU A 274 21.39 8.81 -7.49
C LEU A 274 22.79 9.17 -8.04
N ASP A 275 22.99 9.11 -9.36
CA ASP A 275 24.33 9.08 -9.98
C ASP A 275 25.24 8.01 -9.33
N ALA A 276 24.64 6.85 -9.02
CA ALA A 276 25.37 5.72 -8.49
C ALA A 276 26.27 5.14 -9.61
N LYS A 277 27.54 4.89 -9.26
CA LYS A 277 28.57 4.38 -10.17
C LYS A 277 28.84 2.90 -9.93
#